data_AF-A0A8J2ZE30-F1
#
_entry.id   AF-A0A8J2ZE30-F1
#
_cell.length_a   1.000
_cell.length_b   1.000
_cell.length_c   1.000
_cell.angle_alpha   90.00
_cell.angle_beta   90.00
_cell.angle_gamma   90.00
#
_symmetry.space_group_name_H-M   'P 1'
#
loop_
_entity.id
_entity.type
_entity.pdbx_description
1 polymer ?
#
loop_
_entity_poly.entity_id
_entity_poly.type
_entity_poly.pdbx_seq_one_letter_code
_entity_poly.pdbx_strand_id
1 'polypeptide(L)'
;MRRAFLAVLALAAALIAAAAPAQAQNRFWLVNASGVTIQEAYVSPSRLSNWGPDILGATVLPAGQQVWVTPNFGDCILDVRVRYANGAEDTRMGVNACRLSRIVFGGGAGASIGGAGATISPAPVGNPSFTFVNQSGATIRELYVSLSSDRNWGPDRLGANVLSPGQSVSISLPAIGVCTVDMRVVYMNGASAERRGVETCSITGYGWR
;
A
#
# COMPACT_ATOMS: atom_id res chain seq x y z
N MET A 1 63.16 21.88 32.44
CA MET A 1 62.22 20.78 32.81
C MET A 1 60.80 21.32 32.79
N ARG A 2 59.87 20.59 32.12
CA ARG A 2 58.37 20.58 32.23
C ARG A 2 57.61 21.92 32.00
N ARG A 3 57.03 22.20 30.82
CA ARG A 3 55.72 21.76 30.24
C ARG A 3 54.50 21.94 31.17
N ALA A 4 53.54 22.79 30.77
CA ALA A 4 52.11 22.47 30.81
C ALA A 4 51.29 23.46 29.95
N PHE A 5 50.79 22.97 28.81
CA PHE A 5 49.68 23.56 28.06
C PHE A 5 48.37 23.17 28.79
N LEU A 6 47.46 24.11 29.01
CA LEU A 6 46.09 23.79 29.43
C LEU A 6 45.14 24.03 28.24
N ALA A 7 44.60 22.92 27.74
CA ALA A 7 43.67 22.85 26.64
C ALA A 7 42.24 23.19 27.09
N VAL A 8 41.55 23.98 26.27
CA VAL A 8 40.10 24.24 26.38
C VAL A 8 39.36 23.02 25.83
N LEU A 9 38.56 22.35 26.66
CA LEU A 9 37.66 21.26 26.25
C LEU A 9 36.25 21.82 26.09
N ALA A 10 35.82 22.00 24.83
CA ALA A 10 34.43 22.30 24.49
C ALA A 10 33.61 21.00 24.50
N LEU A 11 32.57 20.95 25.33
CA LEU A 11 31.59 19.86 25.33
C LEU A 11 30.61 20.06 24.16
N ALA A 12 30.62 19.16 23.19
CA ALA A 12 29.56 19.02 22.19
C ALA A 12 28.71 17.80 22.55
N ALA A 13 27.49 18.01 23.05
CA ALA A 13 26.52 16.95 23.31
C ALA A 13 25.75 16.62 22.01
N ALA A 14 26.00 15.44 21.44
CA ALA A 14 25.28 14.93 20.28
C ALA A 14 23.92 14.35 20.71
N LEU A 15 22.82 14.92 20.20
CA LEU A 15 21.48 14.37 20.29
C LEU A 15 21.34 13.18 19.33
N ILE A 16 21.41 11.95 19.86
CA ILE A 16 21.09 10.73 19.11
C ILE A 16 19.58 10.50 19.24
N ALA A 17 18.83 10.79 18.17
CA ALA A 17 17.43 10.37 18.07
C ALA A 17 17.39 8.86 17.82
N ALA A 18 16.98 8.08 18.82
CA ALA A 18 16.76 6.65 18.68
C ALA A 18 15.50 6.41 17.81
N ALA A 19 15.66 5.79 16.65
CA ALA A 19 14.53 5.28 15.87
C ALA A 19 13.87 4.14 16.66
N ALA A 20 12.64 4.34 17.13
CA ALA A 20 11.86 3.27 17.75
C ALA A 20 11.63 2.15 16.73
N PRO A 21 11.71 0.87 17.13
CA PRO A 21 11.39 -0.23 16.23
C PRO A 21 9.92 -0.12 15.81
N ALA A 22 9.65 -0.16 14.50
CA ALA A 22 8.30 -0.27 13.99
C ALA A 22 7.70 -1.57 14.53
N GLN A 23 6.75 -1.46 15.48
CA GLN A 23 6.13 -2.65 16.05
C GLN A 23 5.36 -3.38 14.95
N ALA A 24 5.64 -4.68 14.82
CA ALA A 24 4.91 -5.59 13.94
C ALA A 24 3.42 -5.50 14.28
N GLN A 25 2.62 -5.04 13.32
CA GLN A 25 1.21 -4.75 13.56
C GLN A 25 0.39 -6.00 13.26
N ASN A 26 0.18 -6.90 14.25
CA ASN A 26 -0.73 -8.03 14.07
C ASN A 26 -2.20 -7.60 14.24
N ARG A 27 -2.63 -6.63 13.44
CA ARG A 27 -4.00 -6.10 13.43
C ARG A 27 -4.24 -5.40 12.11
N PHE A 28 -5.34 -5.74 11.49
CA PHE A 28 -5.66 -5.31 10.15
C PHE A 28 -7.17 -5.18 10.04
N TRP A 29 -7.60 -4.42 9.06
CA TRP A 29 -9.00 -4.40 8.70
C TRP A 29 -9.32 -5.57 7.76
N LEU A 30 -10.54 -6.09 7.80
CA LEU A 30 -11.10 -6.99 6.80
C LEU A 30 -12.25 -6.25 6.12
N VAL A 31 -12.20 -6.03 4.79
CA VAL A 31 -13.33 -5.42 4.04
C VAL A 31 -14.00 -6.47 3.20
N ASN A 32 -15.30 -6.30 3.10
CA ASN A 32 -16.13 -6.92 2.11
C ASN A 32 -16.26 -5.99 0.90
N ALA A 33 -15.36 -6.09 -0.06
CA ALA A 33 -15.47 -5.40 -1.35
C ALA A 33 -16.26 -6.24 -2.38
N SER A 34 -16.95 -7.31 -1.94
CA SER A 34 -17.86 -8.08 -2.78
C SER A 34 -19.21 -7.35 -2.92
N GLY A 35 -20.08 -7.89 -3.78
CA GLY A 35 -21.49 -7.49 -3.85
C GLY A 35 -22.40 -8.26 -2.89
N VAL A 36 -21.86 -9.10 -2.00
CA VAL A 36 -22.62 -10.02 -1.15
C VAL A 36 -22.17 -9.87 0.32
N THR A 37 -23.12 -9.80 1.25
CA THR A 37 -22.80 -9.76 2.70
C THR A 37 -21.96 -10.96 3.12
N ILE A 38 -20.91 -10.74 3.92
CA ILE A 38 -20.18 -11.79 4.62
C ILE A 38 -20.94 -12.11 5.91
N GLN A 39 -21.38 -13.35 6.08
CA GLN A 39 -22.07 -13.81 7.29
C GLN A 39 -21.09 -14.28 8.37
N GLU A 40 -19.96 -14.85 7.98
CA GLU A 40 -18.96 -15.40 8.92
C GLU A 40 -17.56 -15.06 8.43
N ALA A 41 -16.64 -14.74 9.33
CA ALA A 41 -15.23 -14.58 9.05
C ALA A 41 -14.38 -15.31 10.09
N TYR A 42 -13.32 -15.96 9.63
CA TYR A 42 -12.45 -16.79 10.46
C TYR A 42 -10.99 -16.38 10.25
N VAL A 43 -10.23 -16.25 11.34
CA VAL A 43 -8.81 -15.92 11.32
C VAL A 43 -8.06 -16.90 12.21
N SER A 44 -7.06 -17.58 11.64
CA SER A 44 -6.28 -18.59 12.36
C SER A 44 -4.78 -18.45 12.04
N PRO A 45 -3.87 -18.78 12.97
CA PRO A 45 -2.47 -18.98 12.63
C PRO A 45 -2.31 -20.04 11.54
N SER A 46 -1.53 -19.79 10.49
CA SER A 46 -1.40 -20.73 9.34
C SER A 46 -0.78 -22.09 9.69
N ARG A 47 -0.19 -22.22 10.89
CA ARG A 47 0.30 -23.50 11.42
C ARG A 47 -0.82 -24.41 11.97
N LEU A 48 -2.04 -23.89 12.12
CA LEU A 48 -3.19 -24.65 12.61
C LEU A 48 -4.06 -25.09 11.43
N SER A 49 -4.51 -26.34 11.45
CA SER A 49 -5.41 -26.90 10.44
C SER A 49 -6.88 -26.66 10.73
N ASN A 50 -7.22 -26.39 11.99
CA ASN A 50 -8.60 -26.15 12.43
C ASN A 50 -8.86 -24.65 12.55
N TRP A 51 -10.02 -24.22 12.07
CA TRP A 51 -10.47 -22.84 12.20
C TRP A 51 -10.98 -22.55 13.61
N GLY A 52 -10.68 -21.36 14.10
CA GLY A 52 -11.27 -20.82 15.32
C GLY A 52 -12.75 -20.45 15.15
N PRO A 53 -13.37 -19.84 16.18
CA PRO A 53 -14.74 -19.34 16.07
C PRO A 53 -14.84 -18.19 15.05
N ASP A 54 -16.07 -17.92 14.59
CA ASP A 54 -16.36 -16.73 13.81
C ASP A 54 -16.02 -15.46 14.60
N ILE A 55 -15.31 -14.53 13.96
CA ILE A 55 -14.86 -13.28 14.57
C ILE A 55 -15.93 -12.17 14.47
N LEU A 56 -17.00 -12.35 13.69
CA LEU A 56 -18.11 -11.40 13.58
C LEU A 56 -19.18 -11.64 14.67
N GLY A 57 -19.30 -12.86 15.16
CA GLY A 57 -20.18 -13.25 16.26
C GLY A 57 -21.64 -13.20 15.84
N ALA A 58 -22.46 -12.39 16.53
CA ALA A 58 -23.87 -12.21 16.18
C ALA A 58 -24.11 -11.18 15.05
N THR A 59 -23.04 -10.56 14.54
CA THR A 59 -23.12 -9.50 13.52
C THR A 59 -22.68 -10.04 12.17
N VAL A 60 -23.02 -9.32 11.09
CA VAL A 60 -22.56 -9.64 9.73
C VAL A 60 -21.77 -8.48 9.17
N LEU A 61 -21.06 -8.71 8.06
CA LEU A 61 -20.28 -7.70 7.38
C LEU A 61 -20.87 -7.40 5.98
N PRO A 62 -21.71 -6.35 5.83
CA PRO A 62 -22.33 -5.99 4.56
C PRO A 62 -21.32 -5.65 3.45
N ALA A 63 -21.76 -5.75 2.20
CA ALA A 63 -20.98 -5.29 1.04
C ALA A 63 -20.55 -3.82 1.20
N GLY A 64 -19.33 -3.52 0.79
CA GLY A 64 -18.66 -2.23 0.96
C GLY A 64 -18.10 -1.99 2.37
N GLN A 65 -18.60 -2.67 3.40
CA GLN A 65 -18.21 -2.42 4.79
C GLN A 65 -16.96 -3.22 5.21
N GLN A 66 -16.53 -2.98 6.44
CA GLN A 66 -15.39 -3.67 7.04
C GLN A 66 -15.46 -3.86 8.55
N VAL A 67 -14.52 -4.64 9.07
CA VAL A 67 -14.32 -4.87 10.49
C VAL A 67 -12.84 -4.78 10.88
N TRP A 68 -12.54 -4.22 12.05
CA TRP A 68 -11.18 -4.17 12.57
C TRP A 68 -10.86 -5.48 13.26
N VAL A 69 -9.87 -6.20 12.75
CA VAL A 69 -9.46 -7.50 13.28
C VAL A 69 -8.27 -7.31 14.20
N THR A 70 -8.43 -7.73 15.44
CA THR A 70 -7.34 -7.81 16.43
C THR A 70 -7.26 -9.25 16.94
N PRO A 71 -6.44 -10.11 16.32
CA PRO A 71 -6.23 -11.46 16.80
C PRO A 71 -5.71 -11.47 18.24
N ASN A 72 -6.14 -12.46 19.02
CA ASN A 72 -5.71 -12.65 20.41
C ASN A 72 -4.41 -13.48 20.53
N PHE A 73 -3.74 -13.75 19.41
CA PHE A 73 -2.49 -14.47 19.31
C PHE A 73 -1.43 -13.62 18.61
N GLY A 74 -0.15 -13.94 18.82
CA GLY A 74 1.00 -13.17 18.31
C GLY A 74 1.52 -13.60 16.94
N ASP A 75 0.97 -14.66 16.33
CA ASP A 75 1.43 -15.17 15.03
C ASP A 75 1.26 -14.11 13.93
N CYS A 76 2.29 -13.94 13.09
CA CYS A 76 2.24 -13.00 11.97
C CYS A 76 1.68 -13.60 10.67
N ILE A 77 1.82 -14.92 10.49
CA ILE A 77 1.39 -15.61 9.27
C ILE A 77 0.06 -16.28 9.55
N LEU A 78 -0.99 -15.72 8.94
CA LEU A 78 -2.38 -16.05 9.24
C LEU A 78 -3.12 -16.53 7.99
N ASP A 79 -4.07 -17.42 8.21
CA ASP A 79 -5.08 -17.79 7.24
C ASP A 79 -6.39 -17.08 7.59
N VAL A 80 -7.08 -16.56 6.56
CA VAL A 80 -8.33 -15.84 6.70
C VAL A 80 -9.37 -16.43 5.75
N ARG A 81 -10.53 -16.78 6.26
CA ARG A 81 -11.66 -17.30 5.48
C ARG A 81 -12.89 -16.46 5.73
N VAL A 82 -13.72 -16.30 4.70
CA VAL A 82 -15.05 -15.68 4.82
C VAL A 82 -16.11 -16.57 4.20
N ARG A 83 -17.31 -16.61 4.79
CA ARG A 83 -18.53 -17.19 4.21
C ARG A 83 -19.50 -16.06 3.88
N TYR A 84 -19.97 -16.03 2.64
CA TYR A 84 -20.94 -15.06 2.15
C TYR A 84 -22.38 -15.53 2.38
N ALA A 85 -23.32 -14.60 2.36
CA ALA A 85 -24.73 -14.86 2.61
C ALA A 85 -25.41 -15.75 1.56
N ASN A 86 -24.82 -15.87 0.37
CA ASN A 86 -25.23 -16.79 -0.67
C ASN A 86 -24.59 -18.19 -0.53
N GLY A 87 -23.86 -18.45 0.55
CA GLY A 87 -23.17 -19.72 0.83
C GLY A 87 -21.79 -19.85 0.21
N ALA A 88 -21.34 -18.92 -0.64
CA ALA A 88 -19.98 -18.95 -1.18
C ALA A 88 -18.93 -18.75 -0.08
N GLU A 89 -17.71 -19.22 -0.32
CA GLU A 89 -16.57 -19.01 0.57
C GLU A 89 -15.37 -18.47 -0.23
N ASP A 90 -14.54 -17.65 0.42
CA ASP A 90 -13.23 -17.23 -0.10
C ASP A 90 -12.19 -17.35 1.02
N THR A 91 -11.00 -17.83 0.70
CA THR A 91 -9.93 -18.09 1.66
C THR A 91 -8.62 -17.49 1.15
N ARG A 92 -7.88 -16.85 2.06
CA ARG A 92 -6.53 -16.32 1.87
C ARG A 92 -5.60 -17.03 2.85
N MET A 93 -4.65 -17.78 2.32
CA MET A 93 -3.69 -18.56 3.10
C MET A 93 -2.35 -17.81 3.21
N GLY A 94 -1.66 -17.95 4.34
CA GLY A 94 -0.28 -17.49 4.53
C GLY A 94 -0.09 -15.97 4.50
N VAL A 95 -1.11 -15.21 4.91
CA VAL A 95 -1.10 -13.76 4.90
C VAL A 95 -0.20 -13.23 6.02
N ASN A 96 0.72 -12.31 5.70
CA ASN A 96 1.58 -11.69 6.70
C ASN A 96 0.89 -10.48 7.36
N ALA A 97 0.13 -10.73 8.42
CA ALA A 97 -0.62 -9.73 9.18
C ALA A 97 0.29 -8.63 9.75
N CYS A 98 1.49 -8.98 10.21
CA CYS A 98 2.45 -8.04 10.80
C CYS A 98 2.96 -6.95 9.84
N ARG A 99 2.79 -7.15 8.54
CA ARG A 99 3.16 -6.20 7.47
C ARG A 99 1.95 -5.68 6.72
N LEU A 100 0.75 -6.09 7.12
CA LEU A 100 -0.50 -5.82 6.43
C LEU A 100 -1.34 -4.89 7.29
N SER A 101 -1.71 -3.74 6.76
CA SER A 101 -2.77 -2.92 7.37
C SER A 101 -4.15 -3.46 7.06
N ARG A 102 -4.27 -4.22 5.96
CA ARG A 102 -5.55 -4.43 5.30
C ARG A 102 -5.74 -5.75 4.49
N ILE A 103 -6.75 -6.62 4.79
CA ILE A 103 -7.28 -7.72 3.91
C ILE A 103 -8.71 -7.57 3.24
N VAL A 104 -8.80 -8.07 2.00
CA VAL A 104 -9.76 -7.97 0.86
C VAL A 104 -10.57 -9.19 0.48
N PHE A 105 -11.88 -9.12 0.60
CA PHE A 105 -12.76 -10.15 0.09
C PHE A 105 -13.77 -9.60 -0.91
N GLY A 106 -13.87 -10.23 -2.08
CA GLY A 106 -14.62 -9.73 -3.23
C GLY A 106 -13.88 -8.67 -4.04
N GLY A 107 -14.03 -8.75 -5.35
CA GLY A 107 -13.13 -8.12 -6.32
C GLY A 107 -12.32 -9.21 -7.00
N GLY A 108 -12.58 -9.45 -8.29
CA GLY A 108 -11.94 -10.51 -9.04
C GLY A 108 -10.41 -10.47 -8.92
N ALA A 109 -9.84 -11.64 -8.65
CA ALA A 109 -8.41 -11.96 -8.56
C ALA A 109 -7.58 -11.17 -7.53
N GLY A 110 -7.82 -11.47 -6.25
CA GLY A 110 -6.73 -11.55 -5.25
C GLY A 110 -6.14 -10.23 -4.77
N ALA A 111 -6.94 -9.32 -4.22
CA ALA A 111 -6.42 -8.21 -3.43
C ALA A 111 -6.79 -8.42 -1.97
N SER A 112 -5.81 -8.32 -1.07
CA SER A 112 -5.99 -8.15 0.37
C SER A 112 -6.00 -6.65 0.70
N ILE A 113 -7.14 -6.08 1.10
CA ILE A 113 -7.40 -4.69 1.50
C ILE A 113 -8.55 -4.41 2.54
N GLY A 114 -8.33 -4.57 3.84
CA GLY A 114 -8.84 -3.88 5.06
C GLY A 114 -8.81 -2.34 5.18
N GLY A 115 -9.80 -1.71 4.66
CA GLY A 115 -10.72 -0.89 5.38
C GLY A 115 -10.49 0.46 6.10
N ALA A 116 -11.49 1.37 5.97
CA ALA A 116 -12.17 2.14 7.06
C ALA A 116 -13.74 1.97 7.10
N GLY A 117 -14.33 1.64 8.27
CA GLY A 117 -15.77 1.47 8.44
C GLY A 117 -16.39 2.85 8.57
N ALA A 118 -16.78 3.42 7.44
CA ALA A 118 -17.52 4.66 7.32
C ALA A 118 -18.49 4.47 6.14
N THR A 119 -19.62 5.17 6.15
CA THR A 119 -20.59 5.19 5.05
C THR A 119 -19.87 5.26 3.70
N ILE A 120 -20.00 4.26 2.84
CA ILE A 120 -19.23 4.21 1.59
C ILE A 120 -20.20 4.22 0.40
N SER A 121 -20.34 5.41 -0.24
CA SER A 121 -20.24 5.45 -1.72
C SER A 121 -19.21 4.41 -2.13
N PRO A 122 -19.35 3.60 -3.21
CA PRO A 122 -18.31 2.63 -3.57
C PRO A 122 -17.00 3.38 -3.45
N ALA A 123 -16.17 3.04 -2.43
CA ALA A 123 -14.99 3.84 -2.13
C ALA A 123 -14.30 3.90 -3.48
N PRO A 124 -14.22 5.08 -4.13
CA PRO A 124 -13.95 5.14 -5.56
C PRO A 124 -12.74 4.26 -5.74
N VAL A 125 -12.90 3.15 -6.47
CA VAL A 125 -11.91 2.07 -6.48
C VAL A 125 -10.59 2.77 -6.67
N GLY A 126 -9.75 2.79 -5.62
CA GLY A 126 -8.79 3.88 -5.42
C GLY A 126 -8.14 4.18 -6.74
N ASN A 127 -8.50 5.33 -7.34
CA ASN A 127 -8.16 5.57 -8.73
C ASN A 127 -6.69 5.95 -8.73
N PRO A 128 -5.79 5.05 -9.17
CA PRO A 128 -4.38 5.35 -9.10
C PRO A 128 -3.95 6.27 -10.23
N SER A 129 -4.89 6.70 -11.10
CA SER A 129 -4.66 7.62 -12.20
C SER A 129 -4.44 9.04 -11.67
N PHE A 130 -3.42 9.70 -12.22
CA PHE A 130 -3.02 11.05 -11.81
C PHE A 130 -2.41 11.81 -12.99
N THR A 131 -2.31 13.12 -12.87
CA THR A 131 -1.57 13.96 -13.82
C THR A 131 -0.08 14.00 -13.42
N PHE A 132 0.79 13.46 -14.26
CA PHE A 132 2.23 13.61 -14.08
C PHE A 132 2.68 14.95 -14.65
N VAL A 133 3.41 15.75 -13.86
CA VAL A 133 3.93 17.07 -14.27
C VAL A 133 5.44 17.05 -14.21
N ASN A 134 6.10 17.39 -15.31
CA ASN A 134 7.56 17.57 -15.32
C ASN A 134 7.91 18.92 -14.67
N GLN A 135 8.20 18.92 -13.37
CA GLN A 135 8.71 20.07 -12.63
C GLN A 135 10.25 20.08 -12.55
N SER A 136 10.92 19.19 -13.28
CA SER A 136 12.37 19.17 -13.37
C SER A 136 12.85 20.20 -14.40
N GLY A 137 14.14 20.53 -14.36
CA GLY A 137 14.77 21.40 -15.36
C GLY A 137 15.10 20.72 -16.70
N ALA A 138 14.77 19.44 -16.87
CA ALA A 138 15.19 18.64 -18.03
C ALA A 138 14.00 18.00 -18.76
N THR A 139 14.12 17.85 -20.09
CA THR A 139 13.12 17.15 -20.90
C THR A 139 13.16 15.64 -20.64
N ILE A 140 12.01 15.07 -20.31
CA ILE A 140 11.82 13.63 -20.13
C ILE A 140 11.52 13.01 -21.49
N ARG A 141 12.32 12.02 -21.90
CA ARG A 141 12.18 11.28 -23.15
C ARG A 141 11.23 10.11 -23.00
N GLU A 142 11.32 9.37 -21.89
CA GLU A 142 10.48 8.21 -21.60
C GLU A 142 9.94 8.31 -20.16
N LEU A 143 8.68 7.94 -19.97
CA LEU A 143 8.02 7.86 -18.67
C LEU A 143 7.39 6.48 -18.51
N TYR A 144 7.80 5.76 -17.48
CA TYR A 144 7.22 4.48 -17.09
C TYR A 144 6.49 4.62 -15.77
N VAL A 145 5.28 4.06 -15.71
CA VAL A 145 4.46 4.02 -14.50
C VAL A 145 3.80 2.65 -14.40
N SER A 146 4.04 1.96 -13.29
CA SER A 146 3.44 0.67 -12.96
C SER A 146 2.93 0.68 -11.52
N LEU A 147 2.05 -0.26 -11.18
CA LEU A 147 1.72 -0.46 -9.76
C LEU A 147 3.00 -0.95 -9.06
N SER A 148 3.20 -0.57 -7.80
CA SER A 148 4.38 -1.03 -7.03
C SER A 148 4.39 -2.55 -6.82
N SER A 149 3.24 -3.22 -7.01
CA SER A 149 3.13 -4.68 -7.02
C SER A 149 3.64 -5.32 -8.31
N ASP A 150 3.75 -4.56 -9.40
CA ASP A 150 4.16 -5.06 -10.70
C ASP A 150 5.69 -5.19 -10.74
N ARG A 151 6.18 -6.33 -11.25
CA ARG A 151 7.63 -6.55 -11.42
C ARG A 151 8.19 -5.95 -12.70
N ASN A 152 7.33 -5.48 -13.59
CA ASN A 152 7.69 -4.93 -14.90
C ASN A 152 7.13 -3.51 -15.03
N TRP A 153 7.95 -2.60 -15.56
CA TRP A 153 7.60 -1.20 -15.80
C TRP A 153 6.47 -0.99 -16.83
N GLY A 154 6.25 -1.98 -17.70
CA GLY A 154 5.33 -1.86 -18.82
C GLY A 154 5.86 -0.94 -19.94
N PRO A 155 4.98 -0.52 -20.87
CA PRO A 155 5.37 0.36 -21.97
C PRO A 155 5.58 1.81 -21.49
N ASP A 156 6.35 2.56 -22.27
CA ASP A 156 6.47 4.00 -22.13
C ASP A 156 5.10 4.67 -22.31
N ARG A 157 4.81 5.65 -21.45
CA ARG A 157 3.56 6.41 -21.40
C ARG A 157 3.55 7.61 -22.34
N LEU A 158 4.70 8.02 -22.89
CA LEU A 158 4.79 9.14 -23.83
C LEU A 158 4.72 8.70 -25.30
N GLY A 159 5.14 7.48 -25.60
CA GLY A 159 5.14 6.91 -26.95
C GLY A 159 6.20 7.58 -27.82
N ALA A 160 5.79 8.21 -28.92
CA ALA A 160 6.70 8.98 -29.78
C ALA A 160 6.93 10.42 -29.28
N ASN A 161 6.25 10.84 -28.21
CA ASN A 161 6.33 12.20 -27.68
C ASN A 161 7.39 12.31 -26.57
N VAL A 162 7.73 13.54 -26.22
CA VAL A 162 8.58 13.87 -25.06
C VAL A 162 7.85 14.86 -24.14
N LEU A 163 8.26 14.93 -22.87
CA LEU A 163 7.65 15.81 -21.88
C LEU A 163 8.64 16.88 -21.41
N SER A 164 8.50 18.10 -21.93
CA SER A 164 9.37 19.24 -21.59
C SER A 164 9.09 19.78 -20.18
N PRO A 165 10.01 20.55 -19.56
CA PRO A 165 9.75 21.24 -18.30
C PRO A 165 8.45 22.04 -18.32
N GLY A 166 7.65 21.91 -17.27
CA GLY A 166 6.34 22.54 -17.12
C GLY A 166 5.18 21.80 -17.81
N GLN A 167 5.44 20.82 -18.68
CA GLN A 167 4.38 20.04 -19.33
C GLN A 167 3.85 18.91 -18.43
N SER A 168 2.64 18.45 -18.75
CA SER A 168 1.98 17.37 -18.02
C SER A 168 1.36 16.33 -18.94
N VAL A 169 1.20 15.11 -18.42
CA VAL A 169 0.51 14.00 -19.08
C VAL A 169 -0.43 13.29 -18.11
N SER A 170 -1.61 12.90 -18.58
CA SER A 170 -2.57 12.11 -17.78
C SER A 170 -2.17 10.64 -17.80
N ILE A 171 -1.93 10.07 -16.62
CA ILE A 171 -1.62 8.66 -16.45
C ILE A 171 -2.90 7.93 -16.08
N SER A 172 -3.36 7.06 -16.99
CA SER A 172 -4.46 6.14 -16.71
C SER A 172 -3.90 4.80 -16.22
N LEU A 173 -4.40 4.33 -15.08
CA LEU A 173 -4.02 3.05 -14.48
C LEU A 173 -5.28 2.25 -14.13
N PRO A 174 -5.20 0.91 -14.15
CA PRO A 174 -6.31 0.07 -13.71
C PRO A 174 -6.74 0.43 -12.29
N ALA A 175 -8.01 0.80 -12.12
CA ALA A 175 -8.61 0.99 -10.82
C ALA A 175 -8.90 -0.38 -10.19
N ILE A 176 -7.85 -1.03 -9.69
CA ILE A 176 -7.91 -2.35 -9.03
C ILE A 176 -7.75 -2.26 -7.51
N GLY A 177 -7.82 -1.05 -6.95
CA GLY A 177 -7.76 -0.81 -5.49
C GLY A 177 -6.34 -0.72 -4.90
N VAL A 178 -5.30 -0.69 -5.75
CA VAL A 178 -3.90 -0.43 -5.36
C VAL A 178 -3.54 1.00 -5.75
N CYS A 179 -3.15 1.80 -4.75
CA CYS A 179 -2.86 3.23 -4.90
C CYS A 179 -1.38 3.57 -4.83
N THR A 180 -0.51 2.56 -4.87
CA THR A 180 0.94 2.74 -4.83
C THR A 180 1.52 2.42 -6.19
N VAL A 181 2.24 3.39 -6.73
CA VAL A 181 2.89 3.30 -8.04
C VAL A 181 4.39 3.48 -7.92
N ASP A 182 5.09 2.85 -8.84
CA ASP A 182 6.49 3.13 -9.11
C ASP A 182 6.55 3.93 -10.41
N MET A 183 7.46 4.92 -10.46
CA MET A 183 7.71 5.76 -11.61
C MET A 183 9.19 5.72 -11.97
N ARG A 184 9.48 5.63 -13.27
CA ARG A 184 10.82 5.77 -13.82
C ARG A 184 10.79 6.73 -14.98
N VAL A 185 11.73 7.67 -15.00
CA VAL A 185 11.93 8.59 -16.12
C VAL A 185 13.28 8.33 -16.76
N VAL A 186 13.36 8.54 -18.08
CA VAL A 186 14.63 8.61 -18.82
C VAL A 186 14.69 9.97 -19.51
N TYR A 187 15.77 10.70 -19.28
CA TYR A 187 16.00 12.03 -19.87
C TYR A 187 16.63 11.94 -21.26
N MET A 188 16.66 13.04 -22.00
CA MET A 188 17.25 13.11 -23.35
C MET A 188 18.71 12.64 -23.41
N ASN A 189 19.48 12.85 -22.34
CA ASN A 189 20.88 12.41 -22.24
C ASN A 189 21.05 10.93 -21.84
N GLY A 190 19.95 10.18 -21.70
CA GLY A 190 19.95 8.77 -21.28
C GLY A 190 20.06 8.54 -19.77
N ALA A 191 20.24 9.59 -18.96
CA ALA A 191 20.17 9.46 -17.51
C ALA A 191 18.75 9.04 -17.09
N SER A 192 18.63 8.24 -16.04
CA SER A 192 17.34 7.79 -15.52
C SER A 192 17.22 7.98 -14.02
N ALA A 193 15.99 8.22 -13.55
CA ALA A 193 15.68 8.34 -12.14
C ALA A 193 14.37 7.63 -11.81
N GLU A 194 14.28 7.12 -10.58
CA GLU A 194 13.14 6.34 -10.11
C GLU A 194 12.53 6.95 -8.83
N ARG A 195 11.23 6.72 -8.65
CA ARG A 195 10.50 6.92 -7.40
C ARG A 195 9.61 5.71 -7.19
N ARG A 196 9.66 5.12 -6.00
CA ARG A 196 8.93 3.88 -5.70
C ARG A 196 7.99 4.07 -4.51
N GLY A 197 6.89 3.33 -4.52
CA GLY A 197 5.89 3.35 -3.45
C GLY A 197 5.17 4.69 -3.31
N VAL A 198 4.94 5.41 -4.40
CA VAL A 198 4.26 6.71 -4.37
C VAL A 198 2.75 6.48 -4.24
N GLU A 199 2.15 7.05 -3.20
CA GLU A 199 0.69 7.02 -2.99
C GLU A 199 0.01 8.01 -3.95
N THR A 200 -0.93 7.54 -4.76
CA THR A 200 -1.57 8.36 -5.80
C THR A 200 -3.05 8.61 -5.59
N CYS A 201 -3.75 7.87 -4.72
CA CYS A 201 -5.20 8.04 -4.59
C CYS A 201 -5.61 9.26 -3.77
N SER A 202 -4.68 9.84 -3.00
CA SER A 202 -4.90 11.11 -2.30
C SER A 202 -4.50 12.35 -3.11
N ILE A 203 -3.96 12.18 -4.32
CA ILE A 203 -3.46 13.27 -5.17
C ILE A 203 -4.08 13.23 -6.57
N THR A 204 -4.31 14.39 -7.16
CA THR A 204 -4.75 14.51 -8.56
C THR A 204 -3.59 14.68 -9.52
N GLY A 205 -2.41 15.02 -9.00
CA GLY A 205 -1.20 15.17 -9.81
C GLY A 205 0.08 15.04 -8.99
N TYR A 206 1.14 14.64 -9.67
CA TYR A 206 2.46 14.42 -9.12
C TYR A 206 3.49 15.26 -9.87
N GLY A 207 4.19 16.13 -9.13
CA GLY A 207 5.27 16.95 -9.67
C GLY A 207 6.61 16.24 -9.59
N TRP A 208 7.18 15.87 -10.74
CA TRP A 208 8.50 15.28 -10.84
C TRP A 208 9.59 16.34 -10.81
N ARG A 209 10.51 16.27 -9.85
CA ARG A 209 11.59 17.26 -9.63
C ARG A 209 12.95 16.63 -9.81
#